data_AF-A0A536ULC0-F1
#
_entry.id   AF-A0A536ULC0-F1
#
_cell.length_a   1.000
_cell.length_b   1.000
_cell.length_c   1.000
_cell.angle_alpha   90.00
_cell.angle_beta   90.00
_cell.angle_gamma   90.00
#
_symmetry.space_group_name_H-M   'P 1'
#
loop_
_entity.id
_entity.type
_entity.pdbx_description
1 polymer ?
#
loop_
_entity_poly.entity_id
_entity_poly.type
_entity_poly.pdbx_seq_one_letter_code
_entity_poly.pdbx_strand_id
1 'polypeptide(L)'
;SGFACAVAYYGGGMLEAIAETPKCEVMAHFGERDSVLPVDGVKRFAAAHPEVEVFIYAADHGFNCDQRGSYDAAAAALARERTLQHFRRWLG
;
A
#
# COMPACT_ATOMS: atom_id res chain seq x y z
N SER A 1 -16.71 18.22 -2.77
CA SER A 1 -16.68 16.88 -2.15
C SER A 1 -15.48 16.13 -2.70
N GLY A 2 -14.75 15.40 -1.85
CA GLY A 2 -13.59 14.57 -2.23
C GLY A 2 -13.75 13.16 -1.66
N PHE A 3 -12.75 12.30 -1.87
CA PHE A 3 -12.70 10.98 -1.22
C PHE A 3 -12.36 11.13 0.26
N ALA A 4 -12.93 10.27 1.12
CA ALA A 4 -12.63 10.25 2.55
C ALA A 4 -11.25 9.64 2.83
N CYS A 5 -10.91 8.57 2.13
CA CYS A 5 -9.62 7.88 2.21
C CYS A 5 -9.35 7.06 0.93
N ALA A 6 -8.11 6.64 0.73
CA ALA A 6 -7.68 5.75 -0.34
C ALA A 6 -6.75 4.65 0.18
N VAL A 7 -6.83 3.47 -0.41
CA VAL A 7 -5.93 2.35 -0.10
C VAL A 7 -5.31 1.82 -1.39
N ALA A 8 -3.99 1.85 -1.48
CA ALA A 8 -3.24 1.33 -2.61
C ALA A 8 -2.60 -0.02 -2.27
N TYR A 9 -2.62 -0.93 -3.24
CA TYR A 9 -1.84 -2.15 -3.20
C TYR A 9 -0.85 -2.10 -4.36
N TYR A 10 0.43 -2.32 -4.08
CA TYR A 10 1.51 -2.38 -5.07
C TYR A 10 1.46 -1.24 -6.11
N GLY A 11 1.25 0.00 -5.62
CA GLY A 11 1.06 1.18 -6.44
C GLY A 11 2.37 1.73 -7.00
N GLY A 12 2.69 1.47 -8.26
CA GLY A 12 3.89 2.02 -8.90
C GLY A 12 3.80 3.52 -9.18
N GLY A 13 2.67 3.97 -9.75
CA GLY A 13 2.49 5.38 -10.15
C GLY A 13 2.56 6.38 -8.99
N MET A 14 2.24 5.99 -7.76
CA MET A 14 2.41 6.87 -6.59
C MET A 14 3.87 7.10 -6.22
N LEU A 15 4.77 6.14 -6.50
CA LEU A 15 6.21 6.33 -6.29
C LEU A 15 6.78 7.29 -7.34
N GLU A 16 6.25 7.26 -8.56
CA GLU A 16 6.60 8.20 -9.63
C GLU A 16 6.08 9.61 -9.33
N ALA A 17 4.90 9.70 -8.72
CA ALA A 17 4.25 10.94 -8.30
C ALA A 17 4.62 11.39 -6.87
N ILE A 18 5.80 11.03 -6.35
CA ILE A 18 6.27 11.36 -4.98
C ILE A 18 6.32 12.87 -4.65
N ALA A 19 6.20 13.75 -5.64
CA ALA A 19 6.12 15.20 -5.41
C ALA A 19 4.68 15.69 -5.17
N GLU A 20 3.67 14.84 -5.42
CA GLU A 20 2.27 15.18 -5.24
C GLU A 20 1.84 15.03 -3.78
N THR A 21 0.96 15.92 -3.32
CA THR A 21 0.43 15.88 -1.96
C THR A 21 -0.91 15.14 -1.93
N PRO A 22 -1.08 14.10 -1.09
CA PRO A 22 -2.35 13.46 -0.86
C PRO A 22 -3.44 14.45 -0.42
N LYS A 23 -4.65 14.33 -0.98
CA LYS A 23 -5.81 15.18 -0.64
C LYS A 23 -6.81 14.51 0.31
N CYS A 24 -6.52 13.28 0.71
CA CYS A 24 -7.26 12.49 1.67
C CYS A 24 -6.28 11.51 2.33
N GLU A 25 -6.78 10.76 3.31
CA GLU A 25 -5.99 9.80 4.07
C GLU A 25 -5.61 8.62 3.17
N VAL A 26 -4.33 8.23 3.17
CA VAL A 26 -3.82 7.18 2.30
C VAL A 26 -3.14 6.10 3.13
N MET A 27 -3.46 4.85 2.80
CA MET A 27 -2.73 3.66 3.22
C MET A 27 -2.18 2.94 1.98
N ALA A 28 -0.96 2.40 2.06
CA ALA A 28 -0.34 1.69 0.95
C ALA A 28 0.34 0.39 1.39
N HIS A 29 0.15 -0.68 0.61
CA HIS A 29 0.67 -2.02 0.88
C HIS A 29 1.67 -2.46 -0.21
N PHE A 30 2.89 -2.84 0.18
CA PHE A 30 3.96 -3.23 -0.75
C PHE A 30 4.64 -4.55 -0.33
N GLY A 31 5.11 -5.31 -1.32
CA GLY A 31 5.97 -6.46 -1.07
C GLY A 31 7.44 -6.05 -0.96
N GLU A 32 8.16 -6.61 0.00
CA GLU A 32 9.63 -6.46 0.14
C GLU A 32 10.38 -7.15 -1.00
N ARG A 33 9.84 -8.27 -1.49
CA ARG A 33 10.41 -9.06 -2.60
C ARG A 33 9.85 -8.67 -3.96
N ASP A 34 9.11 -7.56 -4.02
CA ASP A 34 8.51 -7.07 -5.25
C ASP A 34 9.59 -6.73 -6.30
N SER A 35 9.68 -7.56 -7.34
CA SER A 35 10.64 -7.38 -8.43
C SER A 35 10.22 -6.31 -9.44
N VAL A 36 8.97 -5.85 -9.37
CA VAL A 36 8.42 -4.78 -10.21
C VAL A 36 8.66 -3.42 -9.56
N LEU A 37 8.50 -3.33 -8.24
CA LEU A 37 8.63 -2.10 -7.45
C LEU A 37 9.71 -2.28 -6.36
N PRO A 38 10.98 -1.89 -6.65
CA PRO A 38 12.05 -2.01 -5.68
C PRO A 38 11.73 -1.33 -4.34
N VAL A 39 11.95 -2.04 -3.23
CA VAL A 39 11.59 -1.58 -1.87
C VAL A 39 12.26 -0.25 -1.48
N ASP A 40 13.40 0.07 -2.06
CA ASP A 40 14.07 1.36 -1.83
C ASP A 40 13.25 2.54 -2.35
N GLY A 41 12.52 2.37 -3.45
CA GLY A 41 11.55 3.36 -3.93
C GLY A 41 10.40 3.56 -2.94
N VAL A 42 9.88 2.47 -2.38
CA VAL A 42 8.83 2.50 -1.34
C VAL A 42 9.32 3.21 -0.08
N LYS A 43 10.55 2.93 0.37
CA LYS A 43 11.15 3.59 1.54
C LYS A 43 11.35 5.08 1.32
N ARG A 44 11.78 5.48 0.12
CA ARG A 44 11.90 6.90 -0.25
C ARG A 44 10.54 7.60 -0.23
N PHE A 45 9.51 6.96 -0.77
CA PHE A 45 8.13 7.48 -0.72
C PHE A 45 7.64 7.63 0.72
N ALA A 46 7.80 6.61 1.57
CA ALA A 46 7.40 6.68 2.97
C ALA A 46 8.13 7.80 3.74
N ALA A 47 9.40 8.06 3.41
CA ALA A 47 10.16 9.17 4.00
C ALA A 47 9.69 10.55 3.52
N ALA A 48 9.26 10.66 2.25
CA ALA A 48 8.73 11.89 1.68
C ALA A 48 7.30 12.21 2.15
N HIS A 49 6.52 11.17 2.45
CA HIS A 49 5.12 11.25 2.88
C HIS A 49 4.90 10.55 4.23
N PRO A 50 5.43 11.10 5.34
CA PRO A 50 5.25 10.52 6.67
C PRO A 50 3.79 10.46 7.12
N GLU A 51 2.90 11.21 6.47
CA GLU A 51 1.45 11.17 6.68
C GLU A 51 0.76 9.94 6.07
N VAL A 52 1.41 9.23 5.14
CA VAL A 52 0.85 8.04 4.48
C VAL A 52 1.19 6.78 5.28
N GLU A 53 0.18 5.97 5.59
CA GLU A 53 0.39 4.68 6.27
C GLU A 53 0.96 3.64 5.29
N VAL A 54 2.29 3.49 5.24
CA VAL A 54 2.98 2.54 4.37
C VAL A 54 3.32 1.24 5.11
N PHE A 55 2.86 0.11 4.59
CA PHE A 55 3.18 -1.23 5.09
C PHE A 55 3.96 -2.04 4.07
N ILE A 56 5.08 -2.63 4.50
CA ILE A 56 5.92 -3.51 3.72
C ILE A 56 5.81 -4.93 4.29
N TYR A 57 5.59 -5.91 3.43
CA TYR A 57 5.40 -7.32 3.79
C TYR A 57 6.54 -8.16 3.21
N ALA A 58 6.97 -9.22 3.90
CA ALA A 58 7.89 -10.21 3.35
C ALA A 58 7.19 -11.08 2.29
N ALA A 59 6.78 -10.46 1.18
CA ALA A 59 5.93 -10.98 0.11
C ALA A 59 6.33 -10.36 -1.23
N ASP A 60 5.82 -10.93 -2.32
CA ASP A 60 6.10 -10.54 -3.70
C ASP A 60 5.00 -9.60 -4.25
N HIS A 61 5.20 -9.08 -5.47
CA HIS A 61 4.17 -8.30 -6.15
C HIS A 61 2.87 -9.10 -6.31
N GLY A 62 1.73 -8.44 -6.07
CA GLY A 62 0.43 -9.08 -6.23
C GLY A 62 0.11 -10.13 -5.15
N PHE A 63 0.79 -10.11 -4.00
CA PHE A 63 0.61 -11.08 -2.91
C PHE A 63 -0.84 -11.23 -2.42
N ASN A 64 -1.69 -10.23 -2.66
CA ASN A 64 -3.09 -10.23 -2.26
C ASN A 64 -4.03 -10.99 -3.21
N CYS A 65 -3.55 -11.43 -4.38
CA CYS A 65 -4.34 -12.11 -5.40
C CYS A 65 -4.16 -13.63 -5.31
N ASP A 66 -5.16 -14.34 -4.81
CA ASP A 66 -5.19 -15.79 -4.59
C ASP A 66 -5.14 -16.64 -5.88
N GLN A 67 -5.26 -16.01 -7.05
CA GLN A 67 -5.13 -16.63 -8.36
C GLN A 67 -3.68 -16.57 -8.91
N ARG A 68 -2.76 -15.89 -8.23
CA ARG A 68 -1.36 -15.75 -8.65
C ARG A 68 -0.45 -16.69 -7.87
N GLY A 69 0.62 -17.15 -8.50
CA GLY A 69 1.68 -17.90 -7.81
C GLY A 69 2.43 -17.07 -6.75
N SER A 70 2.31 -15.75 -6.79
CA SER A 70 2.86 -14.84 -5.78
C SER A 70 1.94 -14.63 -4.57
N TYR A 71 0.78 -15.30 -4.52
CA TYR A 71 -0.13 -15.21 -3.38
C TYR A 71 0.57 -15.57 -2.07
N ASP A 72 0.44 -14.70 -1.08
CA ASP A 72 0.89 -14.95 0.29
C ASP A 72 -0.28 -14.74 1.23
N ALA A 73 -0.81 -15.85 1.76
CA ALA A 73 -2.02 -15.83 2.57
C ALA A 73 -1.87 -14.99 3.86
N ALA A 74 -0.69 -15.00 4.48
CA ALA A 74 -0.44 -14.26 5.71
C ALA A 74 -0.35 -12.76 5.44
N ALA A 75 0.40 -12.35 4.41
CA ALA A 75 0.49 -10.95 4.00
C ALA A 75 -0.86 -10.42 3.52
N ALA A 76 -1.59 -11.19 2.71
CA ALA A 76 -2.93 -10.83 2.22
C ALA A 76 -3.94 -10.63 3.37
N ALA A 77 -3.96 -11.56 4.34
CA ALA A 77 -4.85 -11.46 5.49
C ALA A 77 -4.56 -10.21 6.34
N LEU A 78 -3.27 -9.95 6.63
CA LEU A 78 -2.87 -8.79 7.42
C LEU A 78 -3.12 -7.46 6.70
N ALA A 79 -2.83 -7.38 5.39
CA ALA A 79 -3.11 -6.19 4.59
C ALA A 79 -4.62 -5.90 4.53
N ARG A 80 -5.44 -6.94 4.38
CA ARG A 80 -6.91 -6.84 4.42
C ARG A 80 -7.40 -6.36 5.78
N GLU A 81 -6.86 -6.88 6.88
CA GLU A 81 -7.24 -6.42 8.23
C GLU A 81 -7.00 -4.92 8.39
N ARG A 82 -5.79 -4.46 8.07
CA ARG A 82 -5.41 -3.03 8.14
C ARG A 82 -6.29 -2.16 7.24
N THR A 83 -6.57 -2.63 6.03
CA THR A 83 -7.46 -1.94 5.07
C THR A 83 -8.86 -1.76 5.65
N LEU A 84 -9.44 -2.81 6.24
CA LEU A 84 -10.77 -2.72 6.85
C LEU A 84 -10.76 -1.82 8.10
N GLN A 85 -9.69 -1.81 8.88
CA GLN A 85 -9.53 -0.88 10.00
C GLN A 85 -9.44 0.58 9.51
N HIS A 86 -8.70 0.85 8.44
CA HIS A 86 -8.61 2.18 7.84
C HIS A 86 -9.96 2.66 7.32
N PHE A 87 -10.71 1.81 6.61
CA PHE A 87 -12.05 2.15 6.17
C PHE A 87 -13.02 2.41 7.33
N ARG A 88 -13.02 1.57 8.38
CA ARG A 88 -13.82 1.85 9.58
C ARG A 88 -13.48 3.20 10.22
N ARG A 89 -12.21 3.60 10.20
CA ARG A 89 -11.78 4.88 10.77
C ARG A 89 -12.28 6.08 9.98
N TRP A 90 -12.31 6.00 8.65
CA TRP A 90 -12.54 7.15 7.77
C TRP A 90 -13.90 7.18 7.07
N LEU A 91 -14.62 6.05 7.03
CA LEU A 91 -15.97 5.95 6.44
C LEU A 91 -17.10 5.88 7.48
N GLY A 92 -16.79 5.53 8.74
CA GLY A 92 -17.77 5.25 9.79
C GLY A 92 -18.30 3.82 9.71
#